data_AF-C3YTU9-F1
#
_entry.id   AF-C3YTU9-F1
#
_cell.length_a   1.000
_cell.length_b   1.000
_cell.length_c   1.000
_cell.angle_alpha   90.00
_cell.angle_beta   90.00
_cell.angle_gamma   90.00
#
_symmetry.space_group_name_H-M   'P 1'
#
loop_
_entity.id
_entity.type
_entity.pdbx_description
1 polymer ?
#
loop_
_entity_poly.entity_id
_entity_poly.type
_entity_poly.pdbx_seq_one_letter_code
_entity_poly.pdbx_strand_id
1 'polypeptide(L)'
;FASLTNLKYLHLSYNHISHIAGKSFNRLSRLDTLSLDHNKLSSVSTEWLQGLSTAIVRLNNNLISTITAESITAMHRIRTLEFIYGQENPFRCTCALGSFKSLGSRVK
;
A
#
# COMPACT_ATOMS: atom_id res chain seq x y z
N PHE A 1 10.05 6.59 10.77
CA PHE A 1 11.09 5.56 10.58
C PHE A 1 12.36 6.10 9.91
N ALA A 2 12.79 7.33 10.23
CA ALA A 2 13.77 8.04 9.39
C ALA A 2 15.19 7.44 9.38
N SER A 3 15.60 6.75 10.45
CA SER A 3 16.94 6.15 10.60
C SER A 3 17.02 4.69 10.17
N LEU A 4 15.89 4.04 9.85
CA LEU A 4 15.83 2.60 9.58
C LEU A 4 16.13 2.24 8.12
N THR A 5 17.25 2.76 7.58
CA THR A 5 17.59 2.65 6.14
C THR A 5 17.90 1.23 5.68
N ASN A 6 18.25 0.32 6.60
CA ASN A 6 18.52 -1.08 6.32
C ASN A 6 17.33 -2.02 6.61
N LEU A 7 16.17 -1.48 6.99
CA LEU A 7 14.99 -2.29 7.30
C LEU A 7 14.46 -2.96 6.03
N LYS A 8 14.38 -4.30 6.05
CA LYS A 8 13.83 -5.11 4.95
C LYS A 8 12.36 -5.47 5.12
N TYR A 9 11.94 -5.69 6.36
CA TYR A 9 10.59 -6.15 6.66
C TYR A 9 9.97 -5.25 7.72
N LEU A 10 8.81 -4.66 7.41
CA LEU A 10 8.04 -3.85 8.35
C LEU A 10 6.67 -4.49 8.53
N HIS A 11 6.50 -5.19 9.65
CA HIS A 11 5.25 -5.84 10.03
C HIS A 11 4.49 -4.98 11.01
N LEU A 12 3.36 -4.44 10.56
CA LEU A 12 2.41 -3.64 11.35
C LEU A 12 1.02 -4.29 11.35
N SER A 13 0.93 -5.57 11.01
CA SER A 13 -0.33 -6.31 10.96
C SER A 13 -1.00 -6.43 12.34
N TYR A 14 -2.31 -6.62 12.37
CA TYR A 14 -3.11 -6.80 13.60
C TYR A 14 -2.99 -5.61 14.57
N ASN A 15 -3.08 -4.40 14.01
CA ASN A 15 -3.09 -3.17 14.77
C ASN A 15 -4.37 -2.37 14.50
N HIS A 16 -4.46 -1.19 15.10
CA HIS A 16 -5.60 -0.30 14.97
C HIS A 16 -5.30 0.90 14.06
N ILE A 17 -4.40 0.72 13.09
CA ILE A 17 -3.93 1.81 12.23
C ILE A 17 -5.07 2.20 11.28
N SER A 18 -5.62 3.39 11.47
CA SER A 18 -6.62 4.00 10.58
C SER A 18 -6.03 5.09 9.68
N HIS A 19 -4.86 5.60 10.03
CA HIS A 19 -4.18 6.67 9.30
C HIS A 19 -2.67 6.43 9.28
N ILE A 20 -2.05 6.70 8.13
CA ILE A 20 -0.59 6.70 7.95
C ILE A 20 -0.20 8.09 7.48
N ALA A 21 0.63 8.77 8.27
CA ALA A 21 1.09 10.11 7.92
C ALA A 21 1.89 10.12 6.62
N GLY A 22 1.82 11.22 5.87
CA GLY A 22 2.56 11.38 4.62
C GLY A 22 4.06 11.16 4.79
N LYS A 23 4.69 10.51 3.79
CA LYS A 23 6.13 10.20 3.75
C LYS A 23 6.63 9.35 4.92
N SER A 24 5.76 8.70 5.70
CA SER A 24 6.17 7.86 6.85
C SER A 24 7.27 6.83 6.52
N PHE A 25 7.25 6.30 5.29
CA PHE A 25 8.14 5.24 4.82
C PHE A 25 9.25 5.71 3.87
N ASN A 26 9.41 7.01 3.62
CA ASN A 26 10.28 7.52 2.55
C ASN A 26 11.79 7.28 2.74
N ARG A 27 12.22 6.93 3.95
CA ARG A 27 13.63 6.60 4.27
C ARG A 27 13.91 5.09 4.30
N LEU A 28 12.89 4.26 4.13
CA LEU A 28 13.01 2.80 4.13
C LEU A 28 13.47 2.31 2.75
N SER A 29 14.67 2.71 2.33
CA SER A 29 15.17 2.50 0.97
C SER A 29 15.43 1.05 0.60
N ARG A 30 15.59 0.17 1.60
CA ARG A 30 15.83 -1.28 1.43
C ARG A 30 14.64 -2.15 1.87
N LEU A 31 13.45 -1.56 1.98
CA LEU A 31 12.27 -2.30 2.39
C LEU A 31 11.83 -3.25 1.28
N ASP A 32 11.68 -4.52 1.61
CA ASP A 32 11.19 -5.55 0.70
C ASP A 32 9.69 -5.78 0.91
N THR A 33 9.23 -5.74 2.16
CA THR A 33 7.81 -5.97 2.49
C THR A 33 7.28 -5.00 3.55
N LEU A 34 6.15 -4.38 3.24
CA LEU A 34 5.30 -3.64 4.17
C LEU A 34 4.00 -4.42 4.42
N SER A 35 3.81 -4.90 5.63
CA SER A 35 2.61 -5.64 6.03
C SER A 35 1.71 -4.80 6.92
N LEU A 36 0.53 -4.47 6.43
CA LEU A 36 -0.52 -3.69 7.10
C LEU A 36 -1.83 -4.49 7.20
N ASP A 37 -1.76 -5.82 7.07
CA ASP A 37 -2.93 -6.70 7.16
C ASP A 37 -3.66 -6.55 8.51
N HIS A 38 -4.98 -6.71 8.54
CA HIS A 38 -5.78 -6.61 9.77
C HIS A 38 -5.57 -5.26 10.48
N ASN A 39 -5.87 -4.17 9.78
CA ASN A 39 -5.87 -2.81 10.30
C ASN A 39 -7.20 -2.12 9.97
N LYS A 40 -7.28 -0.79 10.15
CA LYS A 40 -8.50 0.01 9.97
C LYS A 40 -8.35 1.05 8.86
N LEU A 41 -7.47 0.81 7.89
CA LEU A 41 -7.25 1.73 6.77
C LEU A 41 -8.50 1.78 5.89
N SER A 42 -9.01 2.98 5.63
CA SER A 42 -10.20 3.18 4.79
C SER A 42 -9.88 3.57 3.34
N SER A 43 -8.62 3.92 3.07
CA SER A 43 -8.15 4.31 1.74
C SER A 43 -6.65 4.05 1.58
N VAL A 44 -6.23 3.94 0.32
CA VAL A 44 -4.82 4.07 -0.07
C VAL A 44 -4.62 5.54 -0.45
N SER A 45 -3.70 6.24 0.21
CA SER A 45 -3.44 7.67 -0.01
C SER A 45 -2.09 7.87 -0.69
N THR A 46 -2.02 8.81 -1.62
CA THR A 46 -0.79 9.22 -2.29
C THR A 46 0.27 9.77 -1.34
N GLU A 47 -0.14 10.26 -0.16
CA GLU A 47 0.74 10.87 0.82
C GLU A 47 1.77 9.90 1.38
N TRP A 48 1.35 8.70 1.80
CA TRP A 48 2.25 7.70 2.38
C TRP A 48 2.89 6.80 1.34
N LEU A 49 2.29 6.72 0.14
CA LEU A 49 2.94 6.12 -1.04
C LEU A 49 4.13 6.96 -1.54
N GLN A 50 4.16 8.26 -1.24
CA GLN A 50 5.23 9.14 -1.68
C GLN A 50 6.59 8.72 -1.08
N GLY A 51 7.50 8.29 -1.95
CA GLY A 51 8.83 7.84 -1.57
C GLY A 51 8.85 6.43 -0.98
N LEU A 52 7.74 5.71 -0.97
CA LEU A 52 7.72 4.29 -0.64
C LEU A 52 8.56 3.54 -1.68
N SER A 53 9.46 2.69 -1.21
CA SER A 53 10.24 1.76 -2.02
C SER A 53 10.09 0.39 -1.40
N THR A 54 9.19 -0.43 -1.94
CA THR A 54 8.95 -1.78 -1.45
C THR A 54 8.47 -2.69 -2.56
N ALA A 55 8.82 -3.97 -2.49
CA ALA A 55 8.37 -4.98 -3.44
C ALA A 55 6.94 -5.45 -3.14
N ILE A 56 6.59 -5.54 -1.86
CA ILE A 56 5.32 -6.12 -1.44
C ILE A 56 4.61 -5.20 -0.46
N VAL A 57 3.36 -4.87 -0.78
CA VAL A 57 2.43 -4.20 0.15
C VAL A 57 1.27 -5.16 0.45
N ARG A 58 1.02 -5.43 1.73
CA ARG A 58 -0.12 -6.24 2.18
C ARG A 58 -1.12 -5.36 2.93
N LEU A 59 -2.35 -5.30 2.43
CA LEU A 59 -3.45 -4.47 2.93
C LEU A 59 -4.70 -5.32 3.20
N ASN A 60 -4.55 -6.64 3.37
CA ASN A 60 -5.69 -7.53 3.53
C ASN A 60 -6.44 -7.20 4.82
N ASN A 61 -7.74 -7.50 4.87
CA ASN A 61 -8.52 -7.27 6.08
C ASN A 61 -8.41 -5.83 6.60
N ASN A 62 -8.69 -4.87 5.72
CA ASN A 62 -8.82 -3.45 6.08
C ASN A 62 -10.22 -2.96 5.67
N LEU A 63 -10.46 -1.66 5.75
CA LEU A 63 -11.73 -1.02 5.44
C LEU A 63 -11.66 -0.23 4.12
N ILE A 64 -10.75 -0.61 3.22
CA ILE A 64 -10.49 0.12 1.98
C ILE A 64 -11.68 -0.03 1.03
N SER A 65 -12.50 1.01 0.93
CA SER A 65 -13.67 0.98 0.05
C SER A 65 -13.38 1.45 -1.37
N THR A 66 -12.35 2.28 -1.56
CA THR A 66 -12.06 2.90 -2.86
C THR A 66 -10.57 3.10 -3.04
N ILE A 67 -10.08 2.85 -4.26
CA ILE A 67 -8.74 3.23 -4.70
C ILE A 67 -8.93 4.30 -5.78
N THR A 68 -8.32 5.46 -5.60
CA THR A 68 -8.46 6.59 -6.53
C THR A 68 -7.48 6.47 -7.71
N ALA A 69 -7.76 7.17 -8.82
CA ALA A 69 -6.88 7.17 -9.98
C ALA A 69 -5.48 7.75 -9.67
N GLU A 70 -5.42 8.72 -8.77
CA GLU A 70 -4.18 9.33 -8.28
C GLU A 70 -3.36 8.31 -7.50
N SER A 71 -4.01 7.50 -6.66
CA SER A 71 -3.35 6.44 -5.90
C SER A 71 -2.79 5.37 -6.81
N ILE A 72 -3.53 4.97 -7.86
CA ILE A 72 -3.05 4.06 -8.90
C ILE A 72 -1.83 4.63 -9.63
N THR A 73 -1.91 5.90 -10.02
CA THR A 73 -0.80 6.60 -10.67
C THR A 73 0.43 6.69 -9.76
N ALA A 74 0.24 6.91 -8.46
CA ALA A 74 1.32 6.92 -7.48
C ALA A 74 1.95 5.53 -7.31
N MET A 75 1.14 4.46 -7.25
CA MET A 75 1.63 3.09 -7.19
C MET A 75 2.46 2.72 -8.43
N HIS A 76 2.06 3.16 -9.63
CA HIS A 76 2.85 2.99 -10.87
C HIS A 76 4.23 3.66 -10.84
N ARG A 77 4.42 4.72 -10.04
CA ARG A 77 5.71 5.41 -9.90
C ARG A 77 6.68 4.66 -8.98
N ILE A 78 6.17 3.73 -8.17
CA ILE A 78 7.00 2.91 -7.27
C ILE A 78 7.64 1.80 -8.10
N ARG A 79 8.88 2.04 -8.56
CA ARG A 79 9.59 1.11 -9.45
C ARG A 79 9.80 -0.29 -8.87
N THR A 80 9.92 -0.39 -7.55
CA THR A 80 10.16 -1.63 -6.83
C THR A 80 8.90 -2.45 -6.60
N LEU A 81 7.69 -1.87 -6.73
CA LEU A 81 6.45 -2.49 -6.30
C LEU A 81 6.01 -3.63 -7.22
N GLU A 82 6.16 -4.87 -6.77
CA GLU A 82 5.82 -6.08 -7.51
C GLU A 82 4.45 -6.63 -7.16
N PHE A 83 4.06 -6.60 -5.88
CA PHE A 83 2.80 -7.19 -5.43
C PHE A 83 2.04 -6.28 -4.46
N ILE A 84 0.73 -6.14 -4.69
CA ILE A 84 -0.20 -5.57 -3.73
C ILE A 84 -1.27 -6.62 -3.41
N TYR A 85 -1.36 -6.99 -2.14
CA TYR A 85 -2.43 -7.84 -1.61
C TYR A 85 -3.47 -6.94 -0.95
N GLY A 86 -4.73 -7.08 -1.36
CA GLY A 86 -5.84 -6.28 -0.83
C GLY A 86 -7.11 -7.08 -0.56
N GLN A 87 -7.02 -8.40 -0.38
CA GLN A 87 -8.17 -9.26 -0.12
C GLN A 87 -8.97 -8.79 1.12
N GLU A 88 -10.24 -9.15 1.18
CA GLU A 88 -11.09 -8.88 2.36
C GLU A 88 -11.19 -7.38 2.71
N ASN A 89 -11.24 -6.52 1.68
CA ASN A 89 -11.59 -5.11 1.79
C ASN A 89 -12.96 -4.85 1.12
N PRO A 90 -13.75 -3.89 1.62
CA PRO A 90 -15.08 -3.56 1.09
C PRO A 90 -15.02 -2.73 -0.21
N PHE A 91 -14.26 -3.19 -1.21
CA PHE A 91 -14.04 -2.45 -2.45
C PHE A 91 -15.36 -2.19 -3.19
N ARG A 92 -15.63 -0.91 -3.44
CA ARG A 92 -16.69 -0.46 -4.34
C ARG A 92 -16.20 -0.55 -5.78
N CYS A 93 -17.00 -1.14 -6.65
CA CYS A 93 -16.74 -1.15 -8.08
C CYS A 93 -16.77 0.28 -8.63
N THR A 94 -15.60 0.83 -8.95
CA THR A 94 -15.44 2.12 -9.63
C THR A 94 -14.66 1.93 -10.93
N CYS A 95 -14.80 2.87 -11.87
CA CYS A 95 -14.03 2.82 -13.11
C CYS A 95 -12.51 2.81 -12.84
N ALA A 96 -12.05 3.52 -11.81
CA ALA A 96 -10.65 3.53 -11.38
C ALA A 96 -10.17 2.14 -10.93
N LEU A 97 -11.00 1.41 -10.18
CA LEU A 97 -10.70 0.03 -9.79
C LEU A 97 -10.63 -0.91 -11.00
N GLY A 98 -11.37 -0.60 -12.08
CA GLY A 98 -11.21 -1.28 -13.37
C GLY A 98 -9.78 -1.22 -13.89
N SER A 99 -9.16 -0.04 -13.86
CA SER A 99 -7.74 0.15 -14.23
C SER A 99 -6.77 -0.54 -13.28
N PHE A 100 -7.18 -0.74 -12.02
CA PHE A 100 -6.41 -1.52 -11.04
C PHE A 100 -6.44 -3.02 -11.34
N LYS A 101 -7.53 -3.58 -11.90
CA LYS A 101 -7.57 -4.98 -12.36
C LYS A 101 -6.73 -5.24 -13.61
N SER A 102 -6.57 -4.27 -14.52
CA SER A 102 -5.62 -4.38 -15.63
C SER A 102 -4.15 -4.40 -15.20
N LEU A 103 -3.88 -4.06 -13.93
CA LEU A 103 -2.60 -4.23 -13.24
C LEU A 103 -2.37 -5.69 -12.79
N GLY A 104 -3.27 -6.62 -13.13
CA GLY A 104 -3.33 -8.04 -12.76
C GLY A 104 -2.13 -8.92 -13.17
N SER A 105 -0.99 -8.35 -13.57
CA SER A 105 0.31 -9.03 -13.49
C SER A 105 1.00 -8.84 -12.13
N ARG A 106 0.45 -8.01 -11.23
CA ARG A 106 1.02 -7.62 -9.92
C ARG A 106 0.02 -7.65 -8.75
N VAL A 107 -1.21 -8.10 -8.97
CA VAL A 107 -2.24 -8.24 -7.93
C VAL A 107 -2.60 -9.70 -7.84
N LYS A 108 -2.16 -10.37 -6.76
CA LYS A 108 -2.56 -11.73 -6.38
C LYS A 108 -3.46 -11.66 -5.17
#